data_AF-A0A660T2F6-F1
#
_entry.id   AF-A0A660T2F6-F1
#
_cell.length_a   1.000
_cell.length_b   1.000
_cell.length_c   1.000
_cell.angle_alpha   90.00
_cell.angle_beta   90.00
_cell.angle_gamma   90.00
#
_symmetry.space_group_name_H-M   'P 1'
#
loop_
_entity.id
_entity.type
_entity.pdbx_description
1 polymer ?
#
loop_
_entity_poly.entity_id
_entity_poly.type
_entity_poly.pdbx_seq_one_letter_code
_entity_poly.pdbx_strand_id
1 'polypeptide(L)'
;GDTEELHKFTWHQVFNAWKNIYTQFDLFAQNDKLIKTVGNHDARLIMDLKSHNPYKMDTVIRITGLDYPILIYHGHQVSALYERFNDISRLGVRYFAMPLGIMNYSVAHDSRKRHYMEKRIYNYSRREQIVSIIGHTHRPLFESLSMAETLRFRIENLLNRYGKATPEKKLEIEKEITEYRADLITWRTRKHRPDLQSGIYEKDDIPLPCMFNSGAVIGKRGITCLELTRGKIRLMHWFDDKTEEQYLHRSTRNLKTLPGGRIHRLELRQASMSYVMNSLRLLS
;
A
#
# COMPACT_ATOMS: atom_id res chain seq x y z
N GLY A 1 11.06 3.50 0.86
CA GLY A 1 11.22 4.85 0.31
C GLY A 1 10.41 5.84 1.11
N ASP A 2 10.95 7.05 1.24
CA ASP A 2 10.36 8.23 1.93
C ASP A 2 10.06 8.03 3.43
N THR A 3 10.60 6.99 4.05
CA THR A 3 10.39 6.67 5.48
C THR A 3 11.21 7.56 6.41
N GLU A 4 12.41 7.92 5.99
CA GLU A 4 13.36 8.70 6.76
C GLU A 4 13.17 10.21 6.57
N GLU A 5 12.39 10.61 5.55
CA GLU A 5 12.04 12.01 5.21
C GLU A 5 13.25 12.97 5.24
N LEU A 6 14.36 12.56 4.61
CA LEU A 6 15.66 13.25 4.65
C LEU A 6 15.66 14.67 4.05
N HIS A 7 14.55 15.07 3.41
CA HIS A 7 14.30 16.47 3.05
C HIS A 7 14.14 17.39 4.28
N LYS A 8 13.70 16.84 5.42
CA LYS A 8 13.44 17.58 6.67
C LYS A 8 14.49 17.28 7.74
N PHE A 9 14.92 16.04 7.85
CA PHE A 9 15.80 15.57 8.93
C PHE A 9 17.14 15.09 8.39
N THR A 10 18.20 15.27 9.18
CA THR A 10 19.50 14.68 8.85
C THR A 10 19.51 13.18 9.18
N TRP A 11 20.36 12.40 8.50
CA TRP A 11 20.53 10.98 8.79
C TRP A 11 20.83 10.71 10.28
N HIS A 12 21.72 11.48 10.89
CA HIS A 12 22.07 11.33 12.31
C HIS A 12 20.87 11.53 13.24
N GLN A 13 20.00 12.51 12.95
CA GLN A 13 18.79 12.73 13.74
C GLN A 13 17.82 11.54 13.63
N VAL A 14 17.63 11.03 12.41
CA VAL A 14 16.75 9.87 12.16
C VAL A 14 17.32 8.61 12.80
N PHE A 15 18.60 8.31 12.57
CA PHE A 15 19.25 7.13 13.12
C PHE A 15 19.25 7.12 14.65
N ASN A 16 19.58 8.25 15.29
CA ASN A 16 19.59 8.33 16.75
C ASN A 16 18.18 8.22 17.35
N ALA A 17 17.17 8.83 16.72
CA ALA A 17 15.78 8.75 17.19
C ALA A 17 15.20 7.33 17.04
N TRP A 18 15.62 6.58 16.02
CA TRP A 18 15.04 5.28 15.67
C TRP A 18 16.04 4.13 15.77
N LYS A 19 17.08 4.27 16.59
CA LYS A 19 18.20 3.31 16.71
C LYS A 19 17.73 1.87 16.87
N ASN A 20 16.72 1.64 17.71
CA ASN A 20 16.17 0.31 17.95
C ASN A 20 15.60 -0.35 16.69
N ILE A 21 15.00 0.43 15.77
CA ILE A 21 14.49 -0.07 14.49
C ILE A 21 15.65 -0.41 13.56
N TYR A 22 16.66 0.44 13.49
CA TYR A 22 17.87 0.18 12.70
C TYR A 22 18.61 -1.08 13.17
N THR A 23 18.68 -1.33 14.48
CA THR A 23 19.20 -2.60 15.00
C THR A 23 18.44 -3.82 14.44
N GLN A 24 17.11 -3.73 14.30
CA GLN A 24 16.34 -4.81 13.68
C GLN A 24 16.66 -4.94 12.19
N PHE A 25 16.76 -3.80 11.47
CA PHE A 25 17.16 -3.80 10.07
C PHE A 25 18.54 -4.44 9.86
N ASP A 26 19.49 -4.19 10.74
CA ASP A 26 20.82 -4.80 10.72
C ASP A 26 20.74 -6.33 10.80
N LEU A 27 19.91 -6.87 11.70
CA LEU A 27 19.71 -8.32 11.83
C LEU A 27 19.15 -8.97 10.56
N PHE A 28 18.20 -8.30 9.88
CA PHE A 28 17.67 -8.78 8.61
C PHE A 28 18.69 -8.63 7.47
N ALA A 29 19.44 -7.53 7.45
CA ALA A 29 20.43 -7.24 6.43
C ALA A 29 21.61 -8.23 6.48
N GLN A 30 22.08 -8.61 7.68
CA GLN A 30 23.13 -9.62 7.87
C GLN A 30 22.79 -10.98 7.24
N ASN A 31 21.50 -11.26 7.06
CA ASN A 31 21.00 -12.51 6.47
C ASN A 31 20.47 -12.33 5.04
N ASP A 32 20.77 -11.21 4.37
CA ASP A 32 20.26 -10.87 3.04
C ASP A 32 18.73 -10.85 2.93
N LYS A 33 18.04 -10.59 4.04
CA LYS A 33 16.57 -10.56 4.14
C LYS A 33 15.98 -9.15 4.17
N LEU A 34 16.79 -8.13 3.91
CA LEU A 34 16.36 -6.74 3.80
C LEU A 34 16.86 -6.11 2.51
N ILE A 35 15.92 -5.59 1.71
CA ILE A 35 16.20 -4.75 0.55
C ILE A 35 15.33 -3.52 0.68
N LYS A 36 15.92 -2.33 0.48
CA LYS A 36 15.20 -1.06 0.57
C LYS A 36 14.99 -0.46 -0.82
N THR A 37 13.79 0.03 -1.09
CA THR A 37 13.53 0.85 -2.28
C THR A 37 13.75 2.33 -1.99
N VAL A 38 14.33 3.03 -2.97
CA VAL A 38 14.58 4.48 -2.92
C VAL A 38 13.31 5.26 -3.31
N GLY A 39 12.91 6.25 -2.49
CA GLY A 39 11.84 7.19 -2.80
C GLY A 39 12.32 8.54 -3.36
N ASN A 40 11.43 9.44 -3.77
CA ASN A 40 11.87 10.75 -4.31
C ASN A 40 12.37 11.71 -3.25
N HIS A 41 12.06 11.48 -1.98
CA HIS A 41 12.74 12.17 -0.89
C HIS A 41 14.15 11.64 -0.63
N ASP A 42 14.52 10.53 -1.29
CA ASP A 42 15.79 9.83 -1.17
C ASP A 42 16.64 9.91 -2.48
N ALA A 43 16.06 10.37 -3.59
CA ALA A 43 16.62 10.24 -4.95
C ALA A 43 17.93 11.02 -5.20
N ARG A 44 18.05 12.25 -4.66
CA ARG A 44 19.31 13.03 -4.76
C ARG A 44 20.33 12.67 -3.68
N LEU A 45 19.98 11.73 -2.80
CA LEU A 45 20.90 11.11 -1.85
C LEU A 45 21.40 9.75 -2.32
N ILE A 46 21.09 9.24 -3.51
CA ILE A 46 21.71 7.97 -3.96
C ILE A 46 23.26 8.05 -3.95
N MET A 47 23.84 9.25 -4.06
CA MET A 47 25.28 9.48 -3.86
C MET A 47 25.70 9.63 -2.38
N ASP A 48 24.92 10.29 -1.52
CA ASP A 48 25.26 10.53 -0.10
C ASP A 48 24.80 9.44 0.88
N LEU A 49 23.64 8.81 0.61
CA LEU A 49 23.13 7.62 1.30
C LEU A 49 23.97 6.40 0.97
N LYS A 50 24.48 6.21 -0.25
CA LYS A 50 25.39 5.06 -0.51
C LYS A 50 26.61 5.09 0.43
N SER A 51 27.05 6.28 0.85
CA SER A 51 28.16 6.47 1.77
C SER A 51 27.82 6.13 3.24
N HIS A 52 26.54 6.21 3.65
CA HIS A 52 26.11 6.08 5.05
C HIS A 52 25.06 5.00 5.32
N ASN A 53 24.45 4.43 4.28
CA ASN A 53 23.41 3.42 4.38
C ASN A 53 24.01 2.02 4.17
N PRO A 54 23.99 1.17 5.20
CA PRO A 54 24.59 -0.16 5.13
C PRO A 54 23.72 -1.19 4.38
N TYR A 55 22.51 -0.82 3.94
CA TYR A 55 21.54 -1.77 3.38
C TYR A 55 21.55 -1.81 1.84
N LYS A 56 21.29 -2.98 1.27
CA LYS A 56 21.04 -3.14 -0.17
C LYS A 56 19.89 -2.24 -0.61
N MET A 57 20.14 -1.38 -1.59
CA MET A 57 19.20 -0.39 -2.08
C MET A 57 19.11 -0.41 -3.60
N ASP A 58 17.88 -0.40 -4.10
CA ASP A 58 17.57 -0.29 -5.52
C ASP A 58 16.40 0.66 -5.74
N THR A 59 16.33 1.25 -6.93
CA THR A 59 15.19 2.08 -7.33
C THR A 59 13.96 1.22 -7.68
N VAL A 60 14.20 0.01 -8.19
CA VAL A 60 13.19 -0.98 -8.56
C VAL A 60 13.70 -2.37 -8.21
N ILE A 61 12.86 -3.17 -7.55
CA ILE A 61 13.13 -4.58 -7.28
C ILE A 61 12.24 -5.41 -8.18
N ARG A 62 12.82 -6.36 -8.91
CA ARG A 62 12.09 -7.29 -9.77
C ARG A 62 12.12 -8.70 -9.17
N ILE A 63 10.95 -9.23 -8.84
CA ILE A 63 10.78 -10.63 -8.46
C ILE A 63 10.42 -11.43 -9.72
N THR A 64 11.18 -12.49 -9.97
CA THR A 64 11.01 -13.41 -11.12
C THR A 64 10.73 -14.83 -10.62
N GLY A 65 10.44 -15.77 -11.54
CA GLY A 65 10.07 -17.15 -11.17
C GLY A 65 8.56 -17.38 -10.95
N LEU A 66 7.74 -16.39 -11.35
CA LEU A 66 6.28 -16.48 -11.45
C LEU A 66 5.88 -16.31 -12.93
N ASP A 67 4.65 -16.68 -13.29
CA ASP A 67 4.13 -16.54 -14.67
C ASP A 67 4.32 -15.12 -15.23
N TYR A 68 4.14 -14.11 -14.37
CA TYR A 68 4.43 -12.72 -14.66
C TYR A 68 5.31 -12.12 -13.56
N PRO A 69 6.27 -11.22 -13.90
CA PRO A 69 7.15 -10.63 -12.91
C PRO A 69 6.40 -9.64 -12.01
N ILE A 70 6.85 -9.55 -10.75
CA ILE A 70 6.42 -8.51 -9.81
C ILE A 70 7.48 -7.42 -9.77
N LEU A 71 7.09 -6.18 -10.02
CA LEU A 71 7.93 -5.01 -9.82
C LEU A 71 7.55 -4.29 -8.53
N ILE A 72 8.53 -4.04 -7.66
CA ILE A 72 8.36 -3.29 -6.43
C ILE A 72 9.17 -2.01 -6.55
N TYR A 73 8.51 -0.87 -6.46
CA TYR A 73 9.14 0.43 -6.58
C TYR A 73 8.31 1.48 -5.85
N HIS A 74 8.86 2.67 -5.66
CA HIS A 74 8.17 3.66 -4.84
C HIS A 74 6.95 4.25 -5.55
N GLY A 75 7.05 4.50 -6.86
CA GLY A 75 5.98 5.01 -7.75
C GLY A 75 6.31 6.38 -8.35
N HIS A 76 7.23 7.07 -7.70
CA HIS A 76 7.76 8.39 -7.98
C HIS A 76 8.65 8.41 -9.27
N GLN A 77 9.19 7.26 -9.66
CA GLN A 77 9.97 7.00 -10.88
C GLN A 77 9.19 7.30 -12.18
N VAL A 78 7.87 7.41 -12.11
CA VAL A 78 6.99 7.64 -13.27
C VAL A 78 6.87 9.14 -13.62
N SER A 79 7.38 10.05 -12.77
CA SER A 79 7.28 11.51 -12.94
C SER A 79 8.62 12.21 -13.21
N ALA A 80 9.50 11.63 -14.04
CA ALA A 80 10.84 12.14 -14.34
C ALA A 80 10.93 13.66 -14.70
N LEU A 81 9.87 14.26 -15.27
CA LEU A 81 9.84 15.71 -15.54
C LEU A 81 9.87 16.60 -14.28
N TYR A 82 9.43 16.09 -13.13
CA TYR A 82 9.29 16.86 -11.89
C TYR A 82 10.48 16.72 -10.93
N GLU A 83 11.40 15.77 -11.17
CA GLU A 83 12.68 15.72 -10.45
C GLU A 83 13.45 17.04 -10.60
N ARG A 84 13.37 17.67 -11.78
CA ARG A 84 14.01 18.96 -12.08
C ARG A 84 13.44 20.16 -11.28
N PHE A 85 12.17 20.14 -10.90
CA PHE A 85 11.52 21.26 -10.20
C PHE A 85 11.60 21.15 -8.66
N ASN A 86 11.71 19.93 -8.11
CA ASN A 86 11.80 19.69 -6.67
C ASN A 86 13.12 20.15 -6.04
N ASP A 87 14.16 20.33 -6.85
CA ASP A 87 15.46 20.78 -6.36
C ASP A 87 15.47 22.24 -5.92
N ILE A 88 14.67 23.10 -6.56
CA ILE A 88 14.57 24.53 -6.24
C ILE A 88 13.66 24.77 -5.03
N SER A 89 12.61 23.95 -4.86
CA SER A 89 11.66 24.09 -3.75
C SER A 89 12.25 23.67 -2.39
N ARG A 90 13.30 22.82 -2.36
CA ARG A 90 13.93 22.30 -1.14
C ARG A 90 14.66 23.36 -0.31
N LEU A 91 15.33 24.33 -0.95
CA LEU A 91 15.96 25.45 -0.24
C LEU A 91 14.90 26.34 0.43
N GLY A 92 13.79 26.58 -0.27
CA GLY A 92 12.64 27.32 0.24
C GLY A 92 12.05 26.68 1.50
N VAL A 93 11.81 25.36 1.48
CA VAL A 93 11.19 24.66 2.62
C VAL A 93 12.10 24.63 3.85
N ARG A 94 13.39 24.31 3.68
CA ARG A 94 14.34 24.17 4.80
C ARG A 94 14.71 25.51 5.44
N TYR A 95 14.87 26.57 4.65
CA TYR A 95 15.38 27.85 5.13
C TYR A 95 14.32 28.93 5.31
N PHE A 96 13.11 28.77 4.77
CA PHE A 96 12.05 29.77 4.86
C PHE A 96 10.75 29.23 5.46
N ALA A 97 10.24 28.07 5.02
CA ALA A 97 8.96 27.55 5.51
C ALA A 97 9.03 27.03 6.96
N MET A 98 10.12 26.33 7.32
CA MET A 98 10.29 25.72 8.65
C MET A 98 10.51 26.76 9.78
N PRO A 99 11.33 27.82 9.59
CA PRO A 99 11.45 28.91 10.58
C PRO A 99 10.17 29.73 10.78
N LEU A 100 9.29 29.77 9.76
CA LEU A 100 8.02 30.50 9.78
C LEU A 100 6.82 29.68 10.24
N GLY A 101 7.03 28.44 10.70
CA GLY A 101 5.96 27.59 11.25
C GLY A 101 4.96 27.05 10.21
N ILE A 102 5.27 27.13 8.91
CA ILE A 102 4.41 26.63 7.84
C ILE A 102 4.62 25.11 7.71
N MET A 103 3.73 24.34 8.32
CA MET A 103 3.78 22.88 8.27
C MET A 103 3.14 22.31 6.99
N ASN A 104 3.92 21.48 6.30
CA ASN A 104 3.52 20.47 5.31
C ASN A 104 2.84 20.96 4.02
N TYR A 105 3.66 21.35 3.04
CA TYR A 105 3.28 21.20 1.63
C TYR A 105 3.97 19.96 1.04
N SER A 106 3.51 18.78 1.46
CA SER A 106 3.81 17.56 0.71
C SER A 106 2.96 17.58 -0.56
N VAL A 107 3.60 17.42 -1.72
CA VAL A 107 2.92 17.37 -3.04
C VAL A 107 1.96 16.16 -3.15
N ALA A 108 1.87 15.34 -2.09
CA ALA A 108 0.89 14.28 -1.84
C ALA A 108 -0.58 14.76 -1.66
N HIS A 109 -0.84 16.07 -1.61
CA HIS A 109 -2.19 16.60 -1.39
C HIS A 109 -3.05 16.80 -2.65
N ASP A 110 -2.47 16.74 -3.86
CA ASP A 110 -3.27 16.86 -5.09
C ASP A 110 -3.79 15.48 -5.51
N SER A 111 -5.03 15.17 -5.12
CA SER A 111 -5.69 13.89 -5.41
C SER A 111 -5.68 13.56 -6.90
N ARG A 112 -5.74 14.59 -7.77
CA ARG A 112 -5.66 14.45 -9.23
C ARG A 112 -4.31 13.94 -9.71
N LYS A 113 -3.21 14.43 -9.13
CA LYS A 113 -1.84 14.01 -9.50
C LYS A 113 -1.59 12.56 -9.12
N ARG A 114 -1.98 12.16 -7.91
CA ARG A 114 -1.88 10.77 -7.45
C ARG A 114 -2.68 9.83 -8.35
N HIS A 115 -3.92 10.20 -8.65
CA HIS A 115 -4.80 9.43 -9.52
C HIS A 115 -4.21 9.27 -10.93
N TYR A 116 -3.62 10.32 -11.51
CA TYR A 116 -2.94 10.25 -12.80
C TYR A 116 -1.75 9.28 -12.78
N MET A 117 -0.93 9.32 -11.72
CA MET A 117 0.22 8.41 -11.56
C MET A 117 -0.23 6.96 -11.39
N GLU A 118 -1.22 6.71 -10.53
CA GLU A 118 -1.84 5.39 -10.36
C GLU A 118 -2.35 4.87 -11.71
N LYS A 119 -3.12 5.67 -12.45
CA LYS A 119 -3.62 5.27 -13.78
C LYS A 119 -2.51 4.92 -14.77
N ARG A 120 -1.43 5.71 -14.80
CA ARG A 120 -0.28 5.45 -15.70
C ARG A 120 0.44 4.16 -15.35
N ILE A 121 0.67 3.90 -14.06
CA ILE A 121 1.26 2.66 -13.58
C ILE A 121 0.38 1.47 -13.93
N TYR A 122 -0.92 1.56 -13.70
CA TYR A 122 -1.87 0.49 -14.02
C TYR A 122 -1.87 0.16 -15.52
N ASN A 123 -1.96 1.18 -16.38
CA ASN A 123 -1.97 0.98 -17.82
C ASN A 123 -0.66 0.32 -18.30
N TYR A 124 0.47 0.72 -17.71
CA TYR A 124 1.77 0.09 -17.99
C TYR A 124 1.79 -1.36 -17.49
N SER A 125 1.34 -1.61 -16.26
CA SER A 125 1.25 -2.95 -15.68
C SER A 125 0.41 -3.90 -16.53
N ARG A 126 -0.75 -3.42 -17.00
CA ARG A 126 -1.62 -4.17 -17.88
C ARG A 126 -0.94 -4.50 -19.20
N ARG A 127 -0.41 -3.49 -19.88
CA ARG A 127 0.18 -3.64 -21.23
C ARG A 127 1.40 -4.56 -21.23
N GLU A 128 2.28 -4.41 -20.24
CA GLU A 128 3.51 -5.21 -20.14
C GLU A 128 3.29 -6.54 -19.41
N GLN A 129 2.06 -6.84 -18.99
CA GLN A 129 1.69 -8.01 -18.18
C GLN A 129 2.62 -8.18 -16.96
N ILE A 130 2.69 -7.14 -16.13
CA ILE A 130 3.47 -7.15 -14.89
C ILE A 130 2.58 -6.82 -13.70
N VAL A 131 2.96 -7.30 -12.52
CA VAL A 131 2.32 -6.90 -11.27
C VAL A 131 3.16 -5.79 -10.64
N SER A 132 2.56 -4.62 -10.41
CA SER A 132 3.25 -3.49 -9.78
C SER A 132 2.85 -3.34 -8.31
N ILE A 133 3.85 -3.24 -7.43
CA ILE A 133 3.70 -2.95 -6.00
C ILE A 133 4.33 -1.59 -5.71
N ILE A 134 3.53 -0.65 -5.19
CA ILE A 134 3.95 0.73 -4.89
C ILE A 134 3.70 1.14 -3.44
N GLY A 135 4.34 2.22 -2.98
CA GLY A 135 4.21 2.72 -1.59
C GLY A 135 4.01 4.23 -1.43
N HIS A 136 3.99 4.99 -2.54
CA HIS A 136 4.08 6.45 -2.50
C HIS A 136 2.75 7.18 -2.20
N THR A 137 1.57 6.67 -2.61
CA THR A 137 0.35 7.50 -2.56
C THR A 137 -0.36 7.56 -1.20
N HIS A 138 0.22 6.98 -0.15
CA HIS A 138 -0.35 6.84 1.22
C HIS A 138 -1.74 6.17 1.28
N ARG A 139 -2.30 5.75 0.14
CA ARG A 139 -3.57 5.04 0.03
C ARG A 139 -3.26 3.56 -0.25
N PRO A 140 -3.57 2.64 0.66
CA PRO A 140 -3.46 1.23 0.33
C PRO A 140 -4.51 0.90 -0.75
N LEU A 141 -4.04 0.36 -1.87
CA LEU A 141 -4.84 -0.09 -3.01
C LEU A 141 -4.57 -1.58 -3.17
N PHE A 142 -5.63 -2.35 -3.35
CA PHE A 142 -5.55 -3.80 -3.46
C PHE A 142 -6.44 -4.23 -4.62
N GLU A 143 -5.84 -4.91 -5.60
CA GLU A 143 -6.50 -5.47 -6.80
C GLU A 143 -7.05 -4.44 -7.81
N SER A 144 -6.55 -3.20 -7.83
CA SER A 144 -7.07 -2.11 -8.69
C SER A 144 -8.60 -1.89 -8.58
N LEU A 145 -9.30 -2.52 -7.63
CA LEU A 145 -10.74 -2.41 -7.47
C LEU A 145 -11.07 -1.36 -6.42
N SER A 146 -12.15 -0.60 -6.63
CA SER A 146 -12.69 0.22 -5.54
C SER A 146 -13.20 -0.68 -4.41
N MET A 147 -13.25 -0.14 -3.19
CA MET A 147 -13.81 -0.86 -2.05
C MET A 147 -15.25 -1.30 -2.30
N ALA A 148 -16.05 -0.44 -2.92
CA ALA A 148 -17.44 -0.74 -3.24
C ALA A 148 -17.59 -1.87 -4.27
N GLU A 149 -16.78 -1.88 -5.33
CA GLU A 149 -16.81 -2.96 -6.34
C GLU A 149 -16.36 -4.29 -5.75
N THR A 150 -15.31 -4.29 -4.92
CA THR A 150 -14.86 -5.51 -4.23
C THR A 150 -15.96 -6.09 -3.34
N LEU A 151 -16.63 -5.23 -2.56
CA LEU A 151 -17.71 -5.66 -1.68
C LEU A 151 -18.89 -6.23 -2.47
N ARG A 152 -19.28 -5.58 -3.58
CA ARG A 152 -20.35 -6.09 -4.47
C ARG A 152 -20.00 -7.44 -5.07
N PHE A 153 -18.79 -7.57 -5.64
CA PHE A 153 -18.33 -8.82 -6.23
C PHE A 153 -18.25 -9.96 -5.21
N ARG A 154 -17.82 -9.69 -3.97
CA ARG A 154 -17.82 -10.68 -2.89
C ARG A 154 -19.23 -11.12 -2.53
N ILE A 155 -20.16 -10.18 -2.40
CA ILE A 155 -21.58 -10.48 -2.13
C ILE A 155 -22.14 -11.36 -3.27
N GLU A 156 -21.88 -11.01 -4.52
CA GLU A 156 -22.33 -11.78 -5.69
C GLU A 156 -21.77 -13.21 -5.71
N ASN A 157 -20.46 -13.37 -5.47
CA ASN A 157 -19.85 -14.69 -5.36
C ASN A 157 -20.40 -15.51 -4.20
N LEU A 158 -20.68 -14.87 -3.06
CA LEU A 158 -21.31 -15.52 -1.92
C LEU A 158 -22.74 -15.95 -2.25
N LEU A 159 -23.53 -15.11 -2.92
CA LEU A 159 -24.86 -15.47 -3.40
C LEU A 159 -24.82 -16.65 -4.39
N ASN A 160 -23.86 -16.66 -5.31
CA ASN A 160 -23.64 -17.78 -6.23
C ASN A 160 -23.28 -19.09 -5.49
N ARG A 161 -22.44 -19.00 -4.44
CA ARG A 161 -22.08 -20.15 -3.60
C ARG A 161 -23.25 -20.59 -2.72
N TYR A 162 -24.06 -19.65 -2.23
CA TYR A 162 -25.22 -19.90 -1.39
C TYR A 162 -26.22 -20.82 -2.08
N GLY A 163 -26.47 -20.60 -3.37
CA GLY A 163 -27.37 -21.45 -4.17
C GLY A 163 -26.93 -22.92 -4.26
N LYS A 164 -25.62 -23.20 -4.10
CA LYS A 164 -25.02 -24.55 -4.22
C LYS A 164 -24.59 -25.16 -2.88
N ALA A 165 -24.81 -24.46 -1.77
CA ALA A 165 -24.28 -24.84 -0.45
C ALA A 165 -25.21 -25.76 0.35
N THR A 166 -24.64 -26.54 1.28
CA THR A 166 -25.41 -27.31 2.28
C THR A 166 -26.05 -26.37 3.31
N PRO A 167 -27.10 -26.80 4.03
CA PRO A 167 -27.79 -25.96 5.02
C PRO A 167 -26.86 -25.30 6.06
N GLU A 168 -25.82 -26.03 6.51
CA GLU A 168 -24.86 -25.54 7.50
C GLU A 168 -23.97 -24.44 6.92
N LYS A 169 -23.52 -24.61 5.66
CA LYS A 169 -22.71 -23.61 4.93
C LYS A 169 -23.53 -22.40 4.52
N LYS A 170 -24.84 -22.56 4.28
CA LYS A 170 -25.75 -21.45 3.98
C LYS A 170 -25.80 -20.44 5.13
N LEU A 171 -25.88 -20.92 6.38
CA LEU A 171 -25.88 -20.04 7.55
C LEU A 171 -24.58 -19.23 7.68
N GLU A 172 -23.43 -19.85 7.39
CA GLU A 172 -22.14 -19.14 7.37
C GLU A 172 -22.10 -18.08 6.26
N ILE A 173 -22.55 -18.43 5.06
CA ILE A 173 -22.59 -17.50 3.92
C ILE A 173 -23.54 -16.32 4.19
N GLU A 174 -24.71 -16.55 4.81
CA GLU A 174 -25.65 -15.49 5.20
C GLU A 174 -25.03 -14.49 6.16
N LYS A 175 -24.27 -14.98 7.15
CA LYS A 175 -23.54 -14.13 8.08
C LYS A 175 -22.51 -13.28 7.34
N GLU A 176 -21.71 -13.87 6.46
CA GLU A 176 -20.73 -13.13 5.64
C GLU A 176 -21.38 -12.07 4.74
N ILE A 177 -22.50 -12.40 4.08
CA ILE A 177 -23.25 -11.45 3.25
C ILE A 177 -23.74 -10.27 4.10
N THR A 178 -24.24 -10.53 5.31
CA THR A 178 -24.73 -9.49 6.22
C THR A 178 -23.60 -8.56 6.66
N GLU A 179 -22.43 -9.11 7.00
CA GLU A 179 -21.23 -8.33 7.33
C GLU A 179 -20.79 -7.43 6.15
N TYR A 180 -20.68 -8.01 4.94
CA TYR A 180 -20.31 -7.22 3.76
C TYR A 180 -21.35 -6.16 3.37
N ARG A 181 -22.65 -6.43 3.59
CA ARG A 181 -23.71 -5.43 3.38
C ARG A 181 -23.59 -4.27 4.37
N ALA A 182 -23.33 -4.55 5.64
CA ALA A 182 -23.11 -3.52 6.66
C ALA A 182 -21.89 -2.66 6.31
N ASP A 183 -20.80 -3.27 5.85
CA ASP A 183 -19.61 -2.56 5.36
C ASP A 183 -19.92 -1.67 4.16
N LEU A 184 -20.71 -2.17 3.18
CA LEU A 184 -21.08 -1.39 2.00
C LEU A 184 -21.97 -0.19 2.36
N ILE A 185 -22.90 -0.36 3.30
CA ILE A 185 -23.77 0.73 3.81
C ILE A 185 -22.92 1.76 4.54
N THR A 186 -22.04 1.34 5.45
CA THR A 186 -21.10 2.20 6.18
C THR A 186 -20.21 2.99 5.23
N TRP A 187 -19.76 2.35 4.15
CA TRP A 187 -18.95 2.98 3.12
C TRP A 187 -19.75 4.04 2.35
N ARG A 188 -21.05 3.83 2.08
CA ARG A 188 -21.93 4.80 1.41
C ARG A 188 -22.31 5.98 2.31
N THR A 189 -22.53 5.77 3.60
CA THR A 189 -23.04 6.80 4.53
C THR A 189 -21.94 7.73 5.06
N ARG A 190 -20.67 7.29 5.02
CA ARG A 190 -19.53 8.18 5.31
C ARG A 190 -19.45 9.26 4.23
N LYS A 191 -19.92 10.47 4.59
CA LYS A 191 -19.87 11.72 3.82
C LYS A 191 -18.41 12.10 3.50
N HIS A 192 -17.76 11.42 2.55
CA HIS A 192 -16.34 11.60 2.22
C HIS A 192 -16.16 11.74 0.70
N ARG A 193 -15.84 12.98 0.31
CA ARG A 193 -15.14 13.47 -0.89
C ARG A 193 -15.29 12.65 -2.20
N PRO A 194 -15.97 13.21 -3.24
CA PRO A 194 -16.28 12.53 -4.50
C PRO A 194 -15.05 12.06 -5.30
N ASP A 195 -13.87 12.60 -5.01
CA ASP A 195 -12.58 12.19 -5.57
C ASP A 195 -12.09 10.80 -5.11
N LEU A 196 -12.80 10.14 -4.18
CA LEU A 196 -12.58 8.73 -3.79
C LEU A 196 -13.49 7.72 -4.50
N GLN A 197 -14.50 8.18 -5.27
CA GLN A 197 -15.63 7.35 -5.68
C GLN A 197 -15.52 6.71 -7.07
N SER A 198 -14.78 7.27 -8.01
CA SER A 198 -14.60 6.58 -9.27
C SER A 198 -13.63 5.42 -9.05
N GLY A 199 -14.01 4.22 -9.49
CA GLY A 199 -13.01 3.23 -9.85
C GLY A 199 -11.99 3.99 -10.71
N ILE A 200 -10.70 3.95 -10.37
CA ILE A 200 -9.66 4.67 -11.14
C ILE A 200 -9.70 4.27 -12.65
N TYR A 201 -10.41 3.18 -12.91
CA TYR A 201 -10.47 2.37 -14.10
C TYR A 201 -11.88 2.31 -14.71
N GLU A 202 -12.77 3.26 -14.43
CA GLU A 202 -14.13 3.34 -15.05
C GLU A 202 -14.14 3.29 -16.59
N LYS A 203 -12.99 3.46 -17.25
CA LYS A 203 -12.85 3.32 -18.71
C LYS A 203 -12.65 1.88 -19.19
N ASP A 204 -12.25 0.97 -18.32
CA ASP A 204 -12.04 -0.44 -18.65
C ASP A 204 -13.27 -1.24 -18.20
N ASP A 205 -13.84 -2.03 -19.11
CA ASP A 205 -15.02 -2.85 -18.82
C ASP A 205 -14.75 -3.89 -17.71
N ILE A 206 -13.48 -4.30 -17.54
CA ILE A 206 -13.04 -5.27 -16.51
C ILE A 206 -11.70 -4.80 -15.90
N PRO A 207 -11.67 -4.41 -14.61
CA PRO A 207 -10.44 -4.00 -13.94
C PRO A 207 -9.53 -5.20 -13.62
N LEU A 208 -8.22 -5.00 -13.83
CA LEU A 208 -7.19 -6.03 -13.60
C LEU A 208 -6.49 -5.88 -12.25
N PRO A 209 -6.27 -6.97 -11.50
CA PRO A 209 -5.55 -6.94 -10.22
C PRO A 209 -4.02 -6.84 -10.41
N CYS A 210 -3.54 -5.96 -11.28
CA CYS A 210 -2.13 -5.83 -11.65
C CYS A 210 -1.39 -4.69 -10.93
N MET A 211 -2.07 -3.97 -10.04
CA MET A 211 -1.46 -2.95 -9.19
C MET A 211 -1.90 -3.08 -7.73
N PHE A 212 -0.90 -3.06 -6.85
CA PHE A 212 -1.06 -3.04 -5.40
C PHE A 212 -0.29 -1.87 -4.81
N ASN A 213 -0.82 -1.29 -3.74
CA ASN A 213 -0.17 -0.23 -2.99
C ASN A 213 -0.15 -0.60 -1.51
N SER A 214 1.05 -0.61 -0.93
CA SER A 214 1.27 -0.95 0.48
C SER A 214 0.77 0.11 1.45
N GLY A 215 0.42 1.30 0.97
CA GLY A 215 -0.02 2.43 1.77
C GLY A 215 1.16 3.10 2.47
N ALA A 216 0.98 3.48 3.74
CA ALA A 216 1.93 4.30 4.49
C ALA A 216 2.35 3.67 5.81
N VAL A 217 3.61 3.89 6.19
CA VAL A 217 4.18 3.44 7.48
C VAL A 217 4.42 4.58 8.48
N ILE A 218 4.12 5.83 8.10
CA ILE A 218 4.30 7.02 8.95
C ILE A 218 3.00 7.49 9.63
N GLY A 219 1.94 6.67 9.57
CA GLY A 219 0.63 7.01 10.12
C GLY A 219 0.58 6.93 11.65
N LYS A 220 -0.19 7.81 12.28
CA LYS A 220 -0.44 7.78 13.75
C LYS A 220 -1.35 6.63 14.21
N ARG A 221 -1.94 5.87 13.28
CA ARG A 221 -2.97 4.84 13.55
C ARG A 221 -2.50 3.44 13.16
N GLY A 222 -1.20 3.21 13.23
CA GLY A 222 -0.57 2.00 12.73
C GLY A 222 -0.05 2.11 11.30
N ILE A 223 0.42 0.98 10.77
CA ILE A 223 1.09 0.86 9.49
C ILE A 223 0.35 -0.12 8.58
N THR A 224 0.33 0.17 7.28
CA THR A 224 -0.14 -0.78 6.27
C THR A 224 1.03 -1.41 5.55
N CYS A 225 0.93 -2.70 5.22
CA CYS A 225 1.95 -3.39 4.45
C CYS A 225 1.36 -4.49 3.57
N LEU A 226 2.14 -4.95 2.59
CA LEU A 226 1.80 -6.09 1.76
C LEU A 226 2.64 -7.30 2.17
N GLU A 227 1.99 -8.44 2.39
CA GLU A 227 2.64 -9.71 2.65
C GLU A 227 2.46 -10.67 1.47
N LEU A 228 3.56 -11.17 0.93
CA LEU A 228 3.59 -12.20 -0.12
C LEU A 228 4.01 -13.53 0.51
N THR A 229 3.05 -14.39 0.83
CA THR A 229 3.32 -15.66 1.52
C THR A 229 2.40 -16.77 1.05
N ARG A 230 2.97 -17.97 0.85
CA ARG A 230 2.24 -19.21 0.47
C ARG A 230 1.34 -19.01 -0.77
N GLY A 231 1.88 -18.37 -1.81
CA GLY A 231 1.16 -18.12 -3.06
C GLY A 231 -0.01 -17.13 -2.94
N LYS A 232 -0.01 -16.28 -1.90
CA LYS A 232 -1.04 -15.25 -1.69
C LYS A 232 -0.39 -13.90 -1.43
N ILE A 233 -1.01 -12.84 -1.94
CA ILE A 233 -0.72 -11.45 -1.58
C ILE A 233 -1.79 -10.97 -0.60
N ARG A 234 -1.38 -10.30 0.47
CA ARG A 234 -2.28 -9.79 1.52
C ARG A 234 -1.97 -8.35 1.84
N LEU A 235 -3.01 -7.53 1.94
CA LEU A 235 -2.92 -6.21 2.53
C LEU A 235 -3.20 -6.32 4.03
N MET A 236 -2.23 -5.91 4.82
CA MET A 236 -2.24 -6.01 6.26
C MET A 236 -2.25 -4.63 6.89
N HIS A 237 -2.91 -4.52 8.04
CA HIS A 237 -2.85 -3.35 8.92
C HIS A 237 -2.30 -3.78 10.28
N TRP A 238 -1.19 -3.18 10.70
CA TRP A 238 -0.54 -3.44 11.97
C TRP A 238 -0.72 -2.23 12.87
N PHE A 239 -1.23 -2.42 14.08
CA PHE A 239 -1.54 -1.34 15.02
C PHE A 239 -1.34 -1.78 16.47
N ASP A 240 -1.24 -0.82 17.37
CA ASP A 240 -1.11 -1.05 18.80
C ASP A 240 -2.45 -0.91 19.54
N ASP A 241 -2.49 -1.31 20.81
CA ASP A 241 -3.67 -1.24 21.67
C ASP A 241 -4.21 0.18 21.87
N LYS A 242 -3.36 1.21 21.68
CA LYS A 242 -3.75 2.62 21.84
C LYS A 242 -4.54 3.14 20.65
N THR A 243 -4.54 2.42 19.53
CA THR A 243 -5.27 2.79 18.34
C THR A 243 -6.71 2.26 18.43
N GLU A 244 -7.61 3.08 18.98
CA GLU A 244 -9.03 2.82 19.31
C GLU A 244 -9.87 1.92 18.37
N GLU A 245 -10.71 1.10 19.02
CA GLU A 245 -12.04 0.49 18.76
C GLU A 245 -12.59 0.30 17.32
N GLN A 246 -12.33 1.19 16.36
CA GLN A 246 -13.04 1.19 15.08
C GLN A 246 -12.71 -0.05 14.21
N TYR A 247 -11.58 -0.70 14.46
CA TYR A 247 -11.17 -1.95 13.79
C TYR A 247 -11.48 -3.21 14.60
N LEU A 248 -11.72 -3.11 15.91
CA LEU A 248 -12.08 -4.24 16.76
C LEU A 248 -13.50 -4.76 16.47
N HIS A 249 -14.38 -3.90 15.96
CA HIS A 249 -15.69 -4.30 15.43
C HIS A 249 -15.64 -5.00 14.07
N ARG A 250 -14.51 -4.92 13.35
CA ARG A 250 -14.33 -5.59 12.06
C ARG A 250 -13.83 -7.01 12.28
N SER A 251 -14.78 -7.93 12.40
CA SER A 251 -14.62 -9.40 12.35
C SER A 251 -13.34 -9.93 12.99
N THR A 252 -13.46 -10.41 14.23
CA THR A 252 -12.42 -11.10 15.02
C THR A 252 -11.72 -12.26 14.29
N ARG A 253 -12.26 -12.76 13.17
CA ARG A 253 -11.65 -13.84 12.36
C ARG A 253 -10.32 -13.47 11.71
N ASN A 254 -10.10 -12.19 11.38
CA ASN A 254 -8.91 -11.75 10.62
C ASN A 254 -7.87 -11.02 11.48
N LEU A 255 -8.11 -10.94 12.79
CA LEU A 255 -7.25 -10.28 13.75
C LEU A 255 -6.35 -11.30 14.44
N LYS A 256 -5.03 -11.09 14.35
CA LYS A 256 -4.06 -11.88 15.09
C LYS A 256 -3.25 -10.96 16.00
N THR A 257 -3.32 -11.18 17.31
CA THR A 257 -2.47 -10.49 18.28
C THR A 257 -1.12 -11.17 18.37
N LEU A 258 -0.04 -10.39 18.33
CA LEU A 258 1.32 -10.92 18.46
C LEU A 258 1.65 -11.29 19.91
N PRO A 259 2.66 -12.17 20.12
CA PRO A 259 3.19 -12.44 21.46
C PRO A 259 3.55 -11.13 22.18
N GLY A 260 3.05 -10.97 23.41
CA GLY A 260 3.17 -9.72 24.18
C GLY A 260 1.92 -8.85 24.17
N GLY A 261 0.88 -9.20 23.41
CA GLY A 261 -0.47 -8.66 23.56
C GLY A 261 -0.72 -7.26 23.00
N ARG A 262 0.35 -6.48 22.76
CA ARG A 262 0.28 -5.03 22.47
C ARG A 262 0.19 -4.63 21.00
N ILE A 263 0.40 -5.59 20.10
CA ILE A 263 0.46 -5.35 18.65
C ILE A 263 -0.50 -6.32 17.99
N HIS A 264 -1.36 -5.76 17.14
CA HIS A 264 -2.35 -6.48 16.38
C HIS A 264 -2.02 -6.45 14.89
N ARG A 265 -2.19 -7.61 14.26
CA ARG A 265 -2.06 -7.82 12.82
C ARG A 265 -3.44 -8.15 12.25
N LEU A 266 -4.03 -7.22 11.51
CA LEU A 266 -5.34 -7.37 10.87
C LEU A 266 -5.18 -7.58 9.36
N GLU A 267 -5.70 -8.69 8.84
CA GLU A 267 -5.80 -8.91 7.40
C GLU A 267 -6.97 -8.08 6.84
N LEU A 268 -6.65 -7.04 6.06
CA LEU A 268 -7.65 -6.21 5.40
C LEU A 268 -8.19 -6.90 4.14
N ARG A 269 -7.28 -7.44 3.32
CA ARG A 269 -7.60 -8.10 2.05
C ARG A 269 -6.56 -9.16 1.70
N GLN A 270 -6.97 -10.15 0.92
CA GLN A 270 -6.09 -11.16 0.35
C GLN A 270 -6.54 -11.55 -1.06
N ALA A 271 -5.59 -11.99 -1.88
CA ALA A 271 -5.79 -12.58 -3.20
C ALA A 271 -4.82 -13.74 -3.40
N SER A 272 -5.20 -14.77 -4.15
CA SER A 272 -4.22 -15.76 -4.59
C SER A 272 -3.38 -15.20 -5.73
N MET A 273 -2.09 -15.51 -5.74
CA MET A 273 -1.23 -15.16 -6.86
C MET A 273 -1.71 -15.84 -8.14
N SER A 274 -2.24 -17.07 -8.07
CA SER A 274 -2.85 -17.73 -9.22
C SER A 274 -4.01 -16.93 -9.81
N TYR A 275 -4.87 -16.34 -8.98
CA TYR A 275 -5.94 -15.47 -9.45
C TYR A 275 -5.37 -14.24 -10.15
N VAL A 276 -4.41 -13.55 -9.53
CA VAL A 276 -3.77 -12.36 -10.10
C VAL A 276 -3.13 -12.67 -11.47
N MET A 277 -2.37 -13.76 -11.54
CA MET A 277 -1.67 -14.18 -12.75
C MET A 277 -2.65 -14.63 -13.84
N ASN A 278 -3.68 -15.40 -13.50
CA ASN A 278 -4.70 -15.83 -14.46
C ASN A 278 -5.53 -14.66 -14.98
N SER A 279 -5.89 -13.70 -14.11
CA SER A 279 -6.58 -12.48 -14.53
C SER A 279 -5.73 -11.67 -15.49
N LEU A 280 -4.43 -11.48 -15.19
CA LEU A 280 -3.49 -10.85 -16.13
C LEU A 280 -3.44 -11.58 -17.46
N ARG A 281 -3.32 -12.92 -17.45
CA ARG A 281 -3.24 -13.71 -18.69
C ARG A 281 -4.49 -13.61 -19.56
N LEU A 282 -5.67 -13.62 -18.95
CA LEU A 282 -6.94 -13.77 -19.66
C LEU A 282 -7.61 -12.44 -20.02
N LEU A 283 -7.24 -11.35 -19.34
CA LEU A 283 -7.94 -10.07 -19.42
C LEU A 283 -7.03 -8.87 -19.77
N SER A 284 -5.70 -9.07 -19.85
CA SER A 284 -4.75 -8.01 -20.25
C SER A 284 -4.95 -7.54 -21.67
#